data_AF-A0A660E0A8-F1
#
_entry.id   AF-A0A660E0A8-F1
#
_cell.length_a   1.000
_cell.length_b   1.000
_cell.length_c   1.000
_cell.angle_alpha   90.00
_cell.angle_beta   90.00
_cell.angle_gamma   90.00
#
_symmetry.space_group_name_H-M   'P 1'
#
loop_
_entity.id
_entity.type
_entity.pdbx_description
1 polymer ?
#
loop_
_entity_poly.entity_id
_entity_poly.type
_entity_poly.pdbx_seq_one_letter_code
_entity_poly.pdbx_strand_id
1 'polypeptide(L)'
;MRKLVQWLLVGVLWLGLGLSVDIAGVQAATTPKVKGLILDNARQYYSVKSIKKLIDQVQAGGGSFVQLHLTDDTRFGVESAKLGQTVKKAKKVGLTYYNRQTKLAFLSKKQLRSLIVYGHQRKIEVIPEIDTPGHSTALIKLLKSSSKANRKLAKKVAVEKSELNLKSNETKKFVKSLLSEYVGLQYPGQHIAISGDEYSAAITASQPRVVSYTNYLNRYLIKKGLKTAMWNDGLLKADLPKLDHNILVMYWSYDGQTSNPKVIAQHRKIRATLPELNAAGMQTINANSYYLYVMTKAATFKASNVAYWKKDLVNNWQSNVWDVTNHKDLATSSRNIGSAISIWGDGRKSYTQAEVLKRTRPFLQTYFSAQVQ
;
A
#
# COMPACT_ATOMS: atom_id res chain seq x y z
N MET A 1 7.91 66.30 55.95
CA MET A 1 7.17 65.71 57.10
C MET A 1 5.69 65.58 56.72
N ARG A 2 5.13 64.38 56.93
CA ARG A 2 3.69 64.03 57.01
C ARG A 2 2.86 64.09 55.70
N LYS A 3 2.53 62.92 55.12
CA LYS A 3 1.25 62.13 55.23
C LYS A 3 0.14 62.79 54.36
N LEU A 4 -0.62 62.10 53.49
CA LEU A 4 -1.41 60.89 53.70
C LEU A 4 -1.92 60.31 52.37
N VAL A 5 -2.32 59.04 52.45
CA VAL A 5 -2.85 58.11 51.44
C VAL A 5 -4.34 58.34 51.20
N GLN A 6 -4.85 58.15 49.97
CA GLN A 6 -5.97 57.23 49.63
C GLN A 6 -6.38 57.37 48.15
N TRP A 7 -6.34 56.24 47.45
CA TRP A 7 -6.88 56.04 46.11
C TRP A 7 -8.39 55.81 46.19
N LEU A 8 -9.16 56.57 45.42
CA LEU A 8 -10.60 56.36 45.20
C LEU A 8 -10.80 55.52 43.93
N LEU A 9 -11.34 54.31 44.13
CA LEU A 9 -11.86 53.42 43.09
C LEU A 9 -13.11 54.05 42.46
N VAL A 10 -13.05 54.37 41.17
CA VAL A 10 -14.23 54.69 40.36
C VAL A 10 -14.75 53.38 39.77
N GLY A 11 -15.90 52.93 40.28
CA GLY A 11 -16.66 51.82 39.70
C GLY A 11 -17.35 52.26 38.43
N VAL A 12 -17.00 51.64 37.30
CA VAL A 12 -17.74 51.76 36.04
C VAL A 12 -18.67 50.55 35.93
N LEU A 13 -19.98 50.80 36.06
CA LEU A 13 -21.02 49.86 35.67
C LEU A 13 -20.94 49.63 34.15
N TRP A 14 -20.62 48.41 33.74
CA TRP A 14 -20.86 47.93 32.38
C TRP A 14 -22.19 47.18 32.33
N LEU A 15 -23.19 47.78 31.68
CA LEU A 15 -24.41 47.12 31.24
C LEU A 15 -24.07 46.10 30.15
N GLY A 16 -24.06 44.82 30.52
CA GLY A 16 -23.90 43.72 29.58
C GLY A 16 -25.16 43.52 28.74
N LEU A 17 -25.15 44.01 27.49
CA LEU A 17 -26.00 43.48 26.43
C LEU A 17 -25.41 42.13 25.99
N GLY A 18 -25.96 41.05 26.53
CA GLY A 18 -25.69 39.69 26.07
C GLY A 18 -26.29 39.45 24.70
N LEU A 19 -25.52 39.71 23.64
CA LEU A 19 -25.76 39.13 22.33
C LEU A 19 -25.25 37.68 22.36
N SER A 20 -26.16 36.76 22.68
CA SER A 20 -25.96 35.32 22.51
C SER A 20 -25.85 35.03 21.01
N VAL A 21 -24.63 35.01 20.49
CA VAL A 21 -24.38 34.42 19.17
C VAL A 21 -24.45 32.91 19.36
N ASP A 22 -25.54 32.31 18.89
CA ASP A 22 -25.63 30.86 18.70
C ASP A 22 -24.57 30.46 17.66
N ILE A 23 -23.38 30.11 18.15
CA ILE A 23 -22.39 29.40 17.34
C ILE A 23 -22.93 27.98 17.19
N ALA A 24 -23.83 27.81 16.23
CA ALA A 24 -24.22 26.50 15.74
C ALA A 24 -22.92 25.71 15.50
N GLY A 25 -22.80 24.58 16.21
CA GLY A 25 -21.58 23.79 16.27
C GLY A 25 -21.01 23.58 14.88
N VAL A 26 -19.79 24.08 14.66
CA VAL A 26 -19.00 23.71 13.49
C VAL A 26 -18.72 22.22 13.66
N GLN A 27 -19.60 21.39 13.09
CA GLN A 27 -19.34 19.97 12.90
C GLN A 27 -18.01 19.91 12.16
N ALA A 28 -16.94 19.45 12.83
CA ALA A 28 -15.64 19.31 12.20
C ALA A 28 -15.84 18.53 10.90
N ALA A 29 -15.64 19.19 9.75
CA ALA A 29 -15.80 18.56 8.46
C ALA A 29 -14.91 17.31 8.45
N THR A 30 -15.52 16.13 8.46
CA THR A 30 -14.78 14.89 8.38
C THR A 30 -14.05 14.90 7.05
N THR A 31 -12.72 14.88 7.08
CA THR A 31 -11.93 14.78 5.85
C THR A 31 -12.46 13.60 5.03
N PRO A 32 -12.88 13.81 3.77
CA PRO A 32 -13.44 12.75 2.96
C PRO A 32 -12.50 11.55 2.91
N LYS A 33 -13.06 10.35 3.10
CA LYS A 33 -12.29 9.11 3.02
C LYS A 33 -11.75 8.93 1.61
N VAL A 34 -10.47 8.57 1.50
CA VAL A 34 -9.83 8.34 0.19
C VAL A 34 -10.23 6.98 -0.38
N LYS A 35 -10.29 6.88 -1.71
CA LYS A 35 -10.43 5.61 -2.43
C LYS A 35 -9.24 5.42 -3.35
N GLY A 36 -8.70 4.21 -3.39
CA GLY A 36 -7.53 3.87 -4.21
C GLY A 36 -7.71 2.61 -5.02
N LEU A 37 -6.77 2.38 -5.94
CA LEU A 37 -6.64 1.14 -6.69
C LEU A 37 -5.25 0.55 -6.47
N ILE A 38 -5.17 -0.75 -6.19
CA ILE A 38 -3.94 -1.52 -6.15
C ILE A 38 -3.93 -2.41 -7.39
N LEU A 39 -2.95 -2.22 -8.27
CA LEU A 39 -2.83 -2.95 -9.52
C LEU A 39 -1.61 -3.86 -9.47
N ASP A 40 -1.86 -5.16 -9.55
CA ASP A 40 -0.81 -6.14 -9.76
C ASP A 40 -0.24 -6.07 -11.18
N ASN A 41 0.92 -5.46 -11.30
CA ASN A 41 1.69 -5.40 -12.54
C ASN A 41 2.83 -6.44 -12.59
N ALA A 42 2.95 -7.25 -11.55
CA ALA A 42 3.98 -8.28 -11.41
C ALA A 42 3.48 -9.61 -12.00
N ARG A 43 2.37 -10.16 -11.50
CA ARG A 43 1.84 -11.42 -12.03
C ARG A 43 1.25 -11.19 -13.41
N GLN A 44 0.46 -10.14 -13.63
CA GLN A 44 -0.01 -9.71 -14.97
C GLN A 44 0.69 -8.43 -15.45
N TYR A 45 1.10 -8.35 -16.73
CA TYR A 45 1.69 -7.10 -17.26
C TYR A 45 0.61 -6.20 -17.86
N TYR A 46 0.59 -4.94 -17.44
CA TYR A 46 -0.16 -3.85 -18.03
C TYR A 46 0.80 -2.83 -18.65
N SER A 47 0.52 -2.48 -19.89
CA SER A 47 1.28 -1.44 -20.59
C SER A 47 1.06 -0.06 -19.96
N VAL A 48 1.95 0.90 -20.25
CA VAL A 48 1.76 2.31 -19.85
C VAL A 48 0.39 2.84 -20.27
N LYS A 49 -0.08 2.51 -21.48
CA LYS A 49 -1.40 2.92 -21.98
C LYS A 49 -2.53 2.35 -21.12
N SER A 50 -2.43 1.09 -20.72
CA SER A 50 -3.43 0.43 -19.87
C SER A 50 -3.45 1.01 -18.46
N ILE A 51 -2.30 1.27 -17.87
CA ILE A 51 -2.20 1.88 -16.53
C ILE A 51 -2.77 3.31 -16.56
N LYS A 52 -2.48 4.11 -17.60
CA LYS A 52 -3.08 5.44 -17.75
C LYS A 52 -4.61 5.41 -17.80
N LYS A 53 -5.20 4.44 -18.49
CA LYS A 53 -6.67 4.25 -18.49
C LYS A 53 -7.23 3.94 -17.11
N LEU A 54 -6.52 3.17 -16.29
CA LEU A 54 -6.92 2.91 -14.91
C LEU A 54 -6.79 4.18 -14.05
N ILE A 55 -5.73 4.97 -14.22
CA ILE A 55 -5.60 6.27 -13.57
C ILE A 55 -6.79 7.18 -13.92
N ASP A 56 -7.19 7.24 -15.20
CA ASP A 56 -8.36 8.02 -15.63
C ASP A 56 -9.66 7.52 -14.97
N GLN A 57 -9.83 6.19 -14.82
CA GLN A 57 -11.00 5.61 -14.13
C GLN A 57 -11.02 5.93 -12.64
N VAL A 58 -9.87 5.85 -11.95
CA VAL A 58 -9.77 6.22 -10.53
C VAL A 58 -10.09 7.70 -10.36
N GLN A 59 -9.56 8.58 -11.22
CA GLN A 59 -9.85 10.01 -11.19
C GLN A 59 -11.32 10.33 -11.47
N ALA A 60 -11.92 9.70 -12.47
CA ALA A 60 -13.35 9.86 -12.76
C ALA A 60 -14.24 9.39 -11.60
N GLY A 61 -13.78 8.41 -10.82
CA GLY A 61 -14.43 7.90 -9.62
C GLY A 61 -14.16 8.70 -8.34
N GLY A 62 -13.49 9.86 -8.41
CA GLY A 62 -13.12 10.65 -7.24
C GLY A 62 -12.06 10.00 -6.34
N GLY A 63 -11.35 8.99 -6.84
CA GLY A 63 -10.25 8.35 -6.11
C GLY A 63 -9.00 9.23 -6.03
N SER A 64 -8.01 8.77 -5.26
CA SER A 64 -6.85 9.58 -4.89
C SER A 64 -5.51 8.95 -5.24
N PHE A 65 -5.44 7.62 -5.41
CA PHE A 65 -4.17 6.96 -5.70
C PHE A 65 -4.31 5.66 -6.50
N VAL A 66 -3.22 5.29 -7.15
CA VAL A 66 -2.97 3.98 -7.75
C VAL A 66 -1.66 3.42 -7.19
N GLN A 67 -1.73 2.38 -6.38
CA GLN A 67 -0.55 1.59 -6.02
C GLN A 67 -0.24 0.59 -7.14
N LEU A 68 1.00 0.62 -7.62
CA LEU A 68 1.49 -0.32 -8.61
C LEU A 68 2.32 -1.38 -7.89
N HIS A 69 1.76 -2.57 -7.74
CA HIS A 69 2.48 -3.75 -7.26
C HIS A 69 3.39 -4.23 -8.40
N LEU A 70 4.65 -3.76 -8.40
CA LEU A 70 5.55 -3.91 -9.54
C LEU A 70 6.39 -5.18 -9.48
N THR A 71 6.56 -5.79 -8.31
CA THR A 71 7.50 -6.90 -8.12
C THR A 71 6.88 -8.00 -7.28
N ASP A 72 7.15 -9.24 -7.67
CA ASP A 72 6.65 -10.44 -7.01
C ASP A 72 7.56 -11.64 -7.35
N ASP A 73 7.26 -12.82 -6.80
CA ASP A 73 7.80 -14.11 -7.18
C ASP A 73 7.80 -14.41 -8.68
N THR A 74 6.75 -13.98 -9.38
CA THR A 74 6.60 -14.23 -10.81
C THR A 74 7.44 -13.28 -11.66
N ARG A 75 7.61 -12.02 -11.25
CA ARG A 75 8.26 -10.99 -12.05
C ARG A 75 8.78 -9.83 -11.21
N PHE A 76 9.97 -9.37 -11.53
CA PHE A 76 10.42 -8.02 -11.21
C PHE A 76 10.02 -7.07 -12.35
N GLY A 77 8.87 -6.42 -12.25
CA GLY A 77 8.15 -5.76 -13.35
C GLY A 77 8.61 -4.35 -13.70
N VAL A 78 9.77 -3.92 -13.17
CA VAL A 78 10.36 -2.60 -13.42
C VAL A 78 11.86 -2.71 -13.66
N GLU A 79 12.44 -1.74 -14.35
CA GLU A 79 13.87 -1.64 -14.60
C GLU A 79 14.68 -1.47 -13.30
N SER A 80 15.72 -2.29 -13.14
CA SER A 80 16.68 -2.21 -12.04
C SER A 80 18.10 -2.49 -12.54
N ALA A 81 18.98 -1.49 -12.40
CA ALA A 81 20.39 -1.66 -12.68
C ALA A 81 21.06 -2.57 -11.62
N LYS A 82 20.60 -2.52 -10.36
CA LYS A 82 21.10 -3.39 -9.28
C LYS A 82 20.88 -4.87 -9.59
N LEU A 83 19.80 -5.20 -10.28
CA LEU A 83 19.45 -6.56 -10.70
C LEU A 83 19.89 -6.88 -12.14
N GLY A 84 20.61 -6.00 -12.82
CA GLY A 84 21.06 -6.21 -14.20
C GLY A 84 19.94 -6.17 -15.26
N GLN A 85 18.72 -5.80 -14.89
CA GLN A 85 17.57 -5.66 -15.79
C GLN A 85 17.45 -4.19 -16.24
N THR A 86 18.00 -3.86 -17.41
CA THR A 86 18.01 -2.50 -17.95
C THR A 86 17.43 -2.45 -19.36
N VAL A 87 16.90 -1.29 -19.77
CA VAL A 87 16.40 -1.10 -21.15
C VAL A 87 17.47 -1.36 -22.21
N LYS A 88 18.74 -1.08 -21.91
CA LYS A 88 19.88 -1.34 -22.80
C LYS A 88 20.08 -2.83 -23.08
N LYS A 89 19.77 -3.69 -22.10
CA LYS A 89 19.90 -5.16 -22.20
C LYS A 89 18.61 -5.86 -22.62
N ALA A 90 17.52 -5.12 -22.81
CA ALA A 90 16.20 -5.68 -23.11
C ALA A 90 16.03 -6.03 -24.60
N LYS A 91 15.03 -6.85 -24.89
CA LYS A 91 14.38 -6.89 -26.20
C LYS A 91 13.19 -5.93 -26.16
N LYS A 92 13.13 -4.97 -27.08
CA LYS A 92 11.99 -4.05 -27.21
C LYS A 92 11.04 -4.59 -28.29
N VAL A 93 9.75 -4.67 -28.00
CA VAL A 93 8.69 -5.00 -28.96
C VAL A 93 7.60 -3.93 -28.83
N GLY A 94 7.41 -3.13 -29.87
CA GLY A 94 6.61 -1.90 -29.78
C GLY A 94 7.13 -0.99 -28.66
N LEU A 95 6.28 -0.66 -27.69
CA LEU A 95 6.65 0.15 -26.51
C LEU A 95 7.01 -0.68 -25.28
N THR A 96 6.99 -2.01 -25.37
CA THR A 96 7.20 -2.90 -24.24
C THR A 96 8.64 -3.42 -24.22
N TYR A 97 9.27 -3.40 -23.05
CA TYR A 97 10.59 -3.98 -22.84
C TYR A 97 10.47 -5.36 -22.21
N TYR A 98 11.21 -6.32 -22.74
CA TYR A 98 11.28 -7.69 -22.25
C TYR A 98 12.70 -8.03 -21.83
N ASN A 99 12.85 -8.63 -20.66
CA ASN A 99 14.13 -9.18 -20.24
C ASN A 99 14.47 -10.37 -21.16
N ARG A 100 15.68 -10.39 -21.73
CA ARG A 100 16.08 -11.42 -22.72
C ARG A 100 16.18 -12.83 -22.12
N GLN A 101 16.46 -12.94 -20.82
CA GLN A 101 16.57 -14.22 -20.12
C GLN A 101 15.21 -14.69 -19.64
N THR A 102 14.50 -13.89 -18.85
CA THR A 102 13.22 -14.30 -18.27
C THR A 102 12.06 -14.25 -19.27
N LYS A 103 12.23 -13.55 -20.39
CA LYS A 103 11.18 -13.25 -21.40
C LYS A 103 9.99 -12.47 -20.84
N LEU A 104 10.09 -11.96 -19.60
CA LEU A 104 9.03 -11.19 -18.96
C LEU A 104 9.16 -9.71 -19.29
N ALA A 105 8.00 -9.08 -19.49
CA ALA A 105 7.91 -7.64 -19.71
C ALA A 105 8.22 -6.86 -18.43
N PHE A 106 8.76 -5.65 -18.55
CA PHE A 106 8.96 -4.72 -17.44
C PHE A 106 8.80 -3.27 -17.90
N LEU A 107 8.45 -2.38 -16.96
CA LEU A 107 8.44 -0.93 -17.19
C LEU A 107 9.85 -0.37 -17.07
N SER A 108 10.26 0.48 -18.02
CA SER A 108 11.46 1.29 -17.81
C SER A 108 11.25 2.33 -16.71
N LYS A 109 12.34 2.86 -16.12
CA LYS A 109 12.21 3.96 -15.14
C LYS A 109 11.57 5.20 -15.75
N LYS A 110 11.85 5.47 -17.03
CA LYS A 110 11.20 6.57 -17.79
C LYS A 110 9.69 6.32 -17.93
N GLN A 111 9.28 5.08 -18.19
CA GLN A 111 7.86 4.71 -18.25
C GLN A 111 7.18 4.86 -16.89
N LEU A 112 7.80 4.36 -15.82
CA LEU A 112 7.28 4.55 -14.45
C LEU A 112 7.16 6.04 -14.10
N ARG A 113 8.19 6.85 -14.36
CA ARG A 113 8.11 8.32 -14.16
C ARG A 113 7.00 8.94 -14.99
N SER A 114 6.79 8.49 -16.22
CA SER A 114 5.69 9.02 -17.05
C SER A 114 4.30 8.70 -16.48
N LEU A 115 4.14 7.59 -15.75
CA LEU A 115 2.91 7.25 -15.06
C LEU A 115 2.72 8.13 -13.82
N ILE A 116 3.79 8.33 -13.04
CA ILE A 116 3.79 9.23 -11.86
C ILE A 116 3.41 10.66 -12.27
N VAL A 117 4.02 11.19 -13.34
CA VAL A 117 3.69 12.52 -13.87
C VAL A 117 2.24 12.59 -14.34
N TYR A 118 1.77 11.56 -15.07
CA TYR A 118 0.40 11.51 -15.59
C TYR A 118 -0.65 11.46 -14.47
N GLY A 119 -0.39 10.67 -13.42
CA GLY A 119 -1.21 10.62 -12.21
C GLY A 119 -1.23 11.96 -11.49
N HIS A 120 -0.05 12.56 -11.26
CA HIS A 120 0.06 13.87 -10.61
C HIS A 120 -0.76 14.95 -11.32
N GLN A 121 -0.72 15.02 -12.66
CA GLN A 121 -1.54 15.94 -13.46
C GLN A 121 -3.06 15.73 -13.28
N ARG A 122 -3.47 14.56 -12.78
CA ARG A 122 -4.86 14.18 -12.50
C ARG A 122 -5.18 14.14 -11.01
N LYS A 123 -4.28 14.64 -10.16
CA LYS A 123 -4.40 14.56 -8.70
C LYS A 123 -4.51 13.11 -8.17
N ILE A 124 -3.93 12.16 -8.91
CA ILE A 124 -3.82 10.75 -8.53
C ILE A 124 -2.37 10.44 -8.18
N GLU A 125 -2.11 10.08 -6.93
CA GLU A 125 -0.80 9.61 -6.54
C GLU A 125 -0.52 8.22 -7.13
N VAL A 126 0.63 8.03 -7.78
CA VAL A 126 1.08 6.70 -8.20
C VAL A 126 2.10 6.21 -7.19
N ILE A 127 1.77 5.15 -6.46
CA ILE A 127 2.61 4.58 -5.40
C ILE A 127 3.31 3.33 -5.96
N PRO A 128 4.59 3.40 -6.36
CA PRO A 128 5.31 2.20 -6.77
C PRO A 128 5.63 1.34 -5.55
N GLU A 129 5.42 0.03 -5.70
CA GLU A 129 5.72 -0.97 -4.67
C GLU A 129 6.87 -1.85 -5.12
N ILE A 130 7.87 -2.00 -4.25
CA ILE A 130 8.95 -2.98 -4.38
C ILE A 130 8.81 -3.96 -3.22
N ASP A 131 8.32 -5.14 -3.54
CA ASP A 131 7.91 -6.15 -2.59
C ASP A 131 9.10 -6.90 -1.97
N THR A 132 9.23 -6.73 -0.66
CA THR A 132 10.26 -7.32 0.19
C THR A 132 9.79 -7.33 1.66
N PRO A 133 10.28 -8.25 2.51
CA PRO A 133 11.20 -9.34 2.20
C PRO A 133 10.51 -10.57 1.60
N GLY A 134 9.17 -10.62 1.60
CA GLY A 134 8.36 -11.63 0.90
C GLY A 134 8.46 -11.51 -0.61
N HIS A 135 7.77 -12.42 -1.31
CA HIS A 135 7.54 -12.36 -2.77
C HIS A 135 8.78 -11.99 -3.61
N SER A 136 9.94 -12.51 -3.22
CA SER A 136 11.24 -12.07 -3.70
C SER A 136 11.84 -13.05 -4.72
N THR A 137 11.12 -14.06 -5.19
CA THR A 137 11.70 -15.08 -6.11
C THR A 137 12.25 -14.47 -7.39
N ALA A 138 11.51 -13.58 -8.06
CA ALA A 138 12.00 -12.98 -9.31
C ALA A 138 13.19 -12.05 -9.05
N LEU A 139 13.16 -11.29 -7.95
CA LEU A 139 14.29 -10.47 -7.51
C LEU A 139 15.54 -11.34 -7.31
N ILE A 140 15.42 -12.42 -6.54
CA ILE A 140 16.54 -13.33 -6.23
C ILE A 140 17.08 -13.98 -7.50
N LYS A 141 16.21 -14.41 -8.42
CA LYS A 141 16.62 -14.98 -9.72
C LYS A 141 17.44 -13.99 -10.54
N LEU A 142 16.99 -12.74 -10.67
CA LEU A 142 17.75 -11.70 -11.37
C LEU A 142 19.06 -11.37 -10.66
N LEU A 143 19.05 -11.30 -9.33
CA LEU A 143 20.26 -11.08 -8.56
C LEU A 143 21.29 -12.19 -8.82
N LYS A 144 20.86 -13.47 -8.81
CA LYS A 144 21.73 -14.63 -9.12
C LYS A 144 22.20 -14.67 -10.58
N SER A 145 21.46 -14.14 -11.54
CA SER A 145 21.87 -14.17 -12.95
C SER A 145 22.66 -12.95 -13.43
N SER A 146 22.69 -11.86 -12.65
CA SER A 146 23.20 -10.56 -13.11
C SER A 146 24.73 -10.40 -13.15
N SER A 147 25.46 -10.72 -12.07
CA SER A 147 26.93 -10.55 -12.00
C SER A 147 27.57 -11.46 -10.95
N LYS A 148 28.90 -11.64 -10.99
CA LYS A 148 29.65 -12.42 -9.96
C LYS A 148 29.46 -11.85 -8.56
N ALA A 149 29.47 -10.51 -8.42
CA ALA A 149 29.24 -9.83 -7.15
C ALA A 149 27.80 -10.06 -6.64
N ASN A 150 26.80 -9.94 -7.52
CA ASN A 150 25.42 -10.16 -7.16
C ASN A 150 25.12 -11.63 -6.82
N ARG A 151 25.79 -12.59 -7.49
CA ARG A 151 25.74 -14.00 -7.08
C ARG A 151 26.24 -14.21 -5.65
N LYS A 152 27.35 -13.57 -5.26
CA LYS A 152 27.85 -13.62 -3.89
C LYS A 152 26.87 -12.97 -2.91
N LEU A 153 26.28 -11.83 -3.27
CA LEU A 153 25.29 -11.15 -2.44
C LEU A 153 24.04 -12.02 -2.25
N ALA A 154 23.54 -12.66 -3.31
CA ALA A 154 22.37 -13.53 -3.26
C ALA A 154 22.53 -14.69 -2.27
N LYS A 155 23.75 -15.24 -2.12
CA LYS A 155 24.04 -16.27 -1.11
C LYS A 155 23.86 -15.78 0.34
N LYS A 156 23.92 -14.46 0.57
CA LYS A 156 23.78 -13.84 1.89
C LYS A 156 22.34 -13.39 2.17
N VAL A 157 21.70 -12.82 1.14
CA VAL A 157 20.41 -12.12 1.30
C VAL A 157 19.19 -12.95 0.89
N ALA A 158 19.35 -14.13 0.30
CA ALA A 158 18.21 -14.98 -0.09
C ALA A 158 18.04 -16.15 0.90
N VAL A 159 16.79 -16.53 1.17
CA VAL A 159 16.43 -17.84 1.75
C VAL A 159 15.70 -18.69 0.70
N GLU A 160 15.51 -19.99 0.96
CA GLU A 160 14.94 -20.92 -0.02
C GLU A 160 13.45 -20.71 -0.32
N LYS A 161 12.72 -20.03 0.57
CA LYS A 161 11.25 -19.84 0.50
C LYS A 161 10.84 -18.50 -0.10
N SER A 162 11.35 -18.12 -1.27
CA SER A 162 10.87 -16.89 -1.95
C SER A 162 11.11 -15.58 -1.16
N GLU A 163 12.07 -15.56 -0.23
CA GLU A 163 12.20 -14.47 0.74
C GLU A 163 13.63 -13.95 0.87
N LEU A 164 13.75 -12.72 1.38
CA LEU A 164 15.02 -12.15 1.80
C LEU A 164 15.38 -12.51 3.25
N ASN A 165 16.65 -12.81 3.47
CA ASN A 165 17.19 -13.19 4.76
C ASN A 165 17.30 -11.99 5.72
N LEU A 166 16.26 -11.71 6.52
CA LEU A 166 16.30 -10.66 7.53
C LEU A 166 17.34 -10.89 8.64
N LYS A 167 17.97 -12.07 8.72
CA LYS A 167 19.09 -12.33 9.64
C LYS A 167 20.41 -11.71 9.14
N SER A 168 20.54 -11.46 7.84
CA SER A 168 21.75 -10.87 7.25
C SER A 168 21.72 -9.35 7.37
N ASN A 169 22.82 -8.77 7.86
CA ASN A 169 23.02 -7.33 7.92
C ASN A 169 23.08 -6.68 6.53
N GLU A 170 23.39 -7.45 5.50
CA GLU A 170 23.42 -7.02 4.11
C GLU A 170 22.02 -6.82 3.52
N THR A 171 21.00 -7.54 4.00
CA THR A 171 19.64 -7.48 3.43
C THR A 171 19.08 -6.07 3.44
N LYS A 172 19.02 -5.41 4.60
CA LYS A 172 18.50 -4.01 4.67
C LYS A 172 19.35 -3.03 3.86
N LYS A 173 20.68 -3.22 3.79
CA LYS A 173 21.57 -2.38 2.98
C LYS A 173 21.30 -2.54 1.49
N PHE A 174 21.09 -3.79 1.06
CA PHE A 174 20.75 -4.13 -0.31
C PHE A 174 19.38 -3.56 -0.70
N VAL A 175 18.33 -3.76 0.12
CA VAL A 175 17.00 -3.23 -0.19
C VAL A 175 17.00 -1.70 -0.21
N LYS A 176 17.70 -1.01 0.71
CA LYS A 176 17.89 0.44 0.61
C LYS A 176 18.54 0.86 -0.73
N SER A 177 19.58 0.14 -1.15
CA SER A 177 20.28 0.37 -2.42
C SER A 177 19.41 0.07 -3.65
N LEU A 178 18.42 -0.82 -3.51
CA LEU A 178 17.41 -1.08 -4.54
C LEU A 178 16.37 0.04 -4.57
N LEU A 179 15.80 0.43 -3.42
CA LEU A 179 14.83 1.52 -3.31
C LEU A 179 15.41 2.86 -3.80
N SER A 180 16.71 3.10 -3.60
CA SER A 180 17.39 4.31 -4.09
C SER A 180 17.33 4.48 -5.61
N GLU A 181 17.05 3.41 -6.37
CA GLU A 181 16.82 3.49 -7.80
C GLU A 181 15.53 4.22 -8.20
N TYR A 182 14.58 4.34 -7.26
CA TYR A 182 13.22 4.83 -7.50
C TYR A 182 12.89 6.12 -6.74
N VAL A 183 13.65 6.46 -5.68
CA VAL A 183 13.37 7.67 -4.87
C VAL A 183 13.31 8.95 -5.71
N GLY A 184 14.20 9.11 -6.69
CA GLY A 184 14.23 10.28 -7.56
C GLY A 184 13.13 10.31 -8.63
N LEU A 185 12.29 9.27 -8.71
CA LEU A 185 11.15 9.23 -9.62
C LEU A 185 9.89 9.84 -9.00
N GLN A 186 9.80 9.90 -7.67
CA GLN A 186 8.65 10.44 -6.94
C GLN A 186 8.77 11.94 -6.70
N TYR A 187 7.64 12.62 -6.53
CA TYR A 187 7.63 13.98 -6.00
C TYR A 187 7.78 13.96 -4.46
N PRO A 188 8.35 15.02 -3.86
CA PRO A 188 8.39 15.14 -2.40
C PRO A 188 7.00 14.97 -1.77
N GLY A 189 6.94 14.28 -0.64
CA GLY A 189 5.71 13.98 0.10
C GLY A 189 4.92 12.78 -0.41
N GLN A 190 5.27 12.21 -1.57
CA GLN A 190 4.65 10.99 -2.10
C GLN A 190 5.23 9.72 -1.46
N HIS A 191 4.49 8.63 -1.61
CA HIS A 191 4.76 7.33 -1.02
C HIS A 191 5.57 6.44 -1.96
N ILE A 192 6.44 5.61 -1.37
CA ILE A 192 6.89 4.36 -1.98
C ILE A 192 6.43 3.24 -1.04
N ALA A 193 5.83 2.19 -1.62
CA ALA A 193 5.46 1.02 -0.85
C ALA A 193 6.65 0.06 -0.74
N ILE A 194 6.96 -0.35 0.48
CA ILE A 194 8.02 -1.33 0.77
C ILE A 194 7.47 -2.76 0.96
N SER A 195 6.17 -2.92 0.71
CA SER A 195 5.39 -4.14 0.97
C SER A 195 5.50 -4.60 2.42
N GLY A 196 5.60 -5.90 2.70
CA GLY A 196 5.65 -6.48 4.03
C GLY A 196 4.58 -7.54 4.29
N ASP A 197 4.10 -8.21 3.24
CA ASP A 197 3.14 -9.31 3.29
C ASP A 197 3.80 -10.68 3.10
N GLU A 198 3.09 -11.72 3.56
CA GLU A 198 3.30 -13.16 3.30
C GLU A 198 4.75 -13.71 3.32
N TYR A 199 5.65 -13.10 4.08
CA TYR A 199 6.94 -13.71 4.39
C TYR A 199 6.86 -14.56 5.66
N SER A 200 7.86 -15.40 5.87
CA SER A 200 8.04 -16.20 7.08
C SER A 200 8.30 -15.32 8.31
N ALA A 201 7.24 -14.65 8.73
CA ALA A 201 7.11 -14.03 10.01
C ALA A 201 7.05 -15.14 11.07
N ALA A 202 7.89 -15.02 12.08
CA ALA A 202 7.98 -16.02 13.12
C ALA A 202 6.61 -16.17 13.82
N ILE A 203 6.30 -17.40 14.20
CA ILE A 203 5.20 -17.81 15.09
C ILE A 203 5.26 -17.15 16.50
N THR A 204 6.11 -16.15 16.67
CA THR A 204 6.45 -15.50 17.94
C THR A 204 5.70 -14.18 18.07
N ALA A 205 5.40 -13.80 19.31
CA ALA A 205 4.66 -12.56 19.60
C ALA A 205 5.42 -11.27 19.23
N SER A 206 6.74 -11.33 19.00
CA SER A 206 7.59 -10.20 18.62
C SER A 206 8.62 -10.62 17.57
N GLN A 207 8.99 -9.68 16.71
CA GLN A 207 9.88 -9.80 15.57
C GLN A 207 10.81 -8.56 15.45
N PRO A 208 11.82 -8.43 16.33
CA PRO A 208 12.69 -7.25 16.36
C PRO A 208 13.45 -7.00 15.04
N ARG A 209 13.68 -8.05 14.24
CA ARG A 209 14.32 -7.92 12.92
C ARG A 209 13.41 -7.28 11.88
N VAL A 210 12.11 -7.59 11.92
CA VAL A 210 11.08 -6.93 11.09
C VAL A 210 10.96 -5.46 11.48
N VAL A 211 10.92 -5.17 12.78
CA VAL A 211 10.91 -3.78 13.28
C VAL A 211 12.15 -3.02 12.79
N SER A 212 13.34 -3.59 12.97
CA SER A 212 14.60 -2.96 12.53
C SER A 212 14.63 -2.74 11.02
N TYR A 213 14.15 -3.71 10.24
CA TYR A 213 14.07 -3.62 8.79
C TYR A 213 13.12 -2.50 8.34
N THR A 214 11.89 -2.50 8.84
CA THR A 214 10.84 -1.54 8.53
C THR A 214 11.26 -0.11 8.88
N ASN A 215 11.67 0.14 10.13
CA ASN A 215 12.10 1.47 10.56
C ASN A 215 13.32 1.96 9.77
N TYR A 216 14.27 1.07 9.44
CA TYR A 216 15.45 1.45 8.68
C TYR A 216 15.09 1.93 7.26
N LEU A 217 14.17 1.25 6.57
CA LEU A 217 13.72 1.66 5.25
C LEU A 217 12.83 2.91 5.31
N ASN A 218 11.92 2.97 6.29
CA ASN A 218 11.05 4.13 6.50
C ASN A 218 11.86 5.42 6.72
N ARG A 219 12.80 5.40 7.67
CA ARG A 219 13.69 6.54 7.97
C ARG A 219 14.54 6.95 6.77
N TYR A 220 14.94 6.00 5.93
CA TYR A 220 15.62 6.30 4.69
C TYR A 220 14.72 7.06 3.70
N LEU A 221 13.47 6.63 3.51
CA LEU A 221 12.51 7.30 2.64
C LEU A 221 12.16 8.71 3.16
N ILE A 222 11.96 8.87 4.47
CA ILE A 222 11.75 10.17 5.11
C ILE A 222 12.93 11.11 4.84
N LYS A 223 14.18 10.63 4.98
CA LYS A 223 15.37 11.42 4.66
C LYS A 223 15.43 11.82 3.17
N LYS A 224 14.71 11.13 2.29
CA LYS A 224 14.55 11.49 0.87
C LYS A 224 13.33 12.35 0.59
N GLY A 225 12.64 12.84 1.63
CA GLY A 225 11.43 13.63 1.51
C GLY A 225 10.23 12.82 1.04
N LEU A 226 10.24 11.50 1.23
CA LEU A 226 9.18 10.58 0.82
C LEU A 226 8.50 9.96 2.04
N LYS A 227 7.31 9.41 1.82
CA LYS A 227 6.55 8.63 2.80
C LYS A 227 6.62 7.14 2.47
N THR A 228 6.27 6.31 3.46
CA THR A 228 6.29 4.86 3.32
C THR A 228 4.87 4.32 3.35
N ALA A 229 4.55 3.37 2.46
CA ALA A 229 3.38 2.52 2.57
C ALA A 229 3.81 1.05 2.77
N MET A 230 3.01 0.25 3.48
CA MET A 230 3.30 -1.17 3.72
C MET A 230 2.04 -2.00 3.99
N TRP A 231 2.11 -3.31 3.80
CA TRP A 231 1.07 -4.24 4.23
C TRP A 231 1.16 -4.56 5.72
N ASN A 232 0.08 -5.12 6.30
CA ASN A 232 -0.06 -5.24 7.75
C ASN A 232 0.52 -6.52 8.38
N ASP A 233 0.93 -7.53 7.62
CA ASP A 233 1.31 -8.86 8.14
C ASP A 233 2.43 -8.83 9.19
N GLY A 234 3.41 -7.95 8.98
CA GLY A 234 4.55 -7.78 9.88
C GLY A 234 4.28 -6.95 11.14
N LEU A 235 3.09 -6.37 11.28
CA LEU A 235 2.76 -5.44 12.37
C LEU A 235 2.16 -6.21 13.55
N LEU A 236 3.01 -6.55 14.53
CA LEU A 236 2.62 -7.30 15.72
C LEU A 236 2.29 -6.39 16.90
N LYS A 237 1.31 -6.79 17.74
CA LYS A 237 0.87 -6.04 18.92
C LYS A 237 2.02 -5.66 19.85
N ALA A 238 2.89 -6.63 20.16
CA ALA A 238 4.01 -6.44 21.08
C ALA A 238 5.13 -5.55 20.51
N ASP A 239 5.14 -5.32 19.20
CA ASP A 239 6.16 -4.52 18.51
C ASP A 239 5.70 -3.11 18.17
N LEU A 240 4.39 -2.81 18.29
CA LEU A 240 3.84 -1.48 17.99
C LEU A 240 4.61 -0.33 18.68
N PRO A 241 5.01 -0.42 19.96
CA PRO A 241 5.76 0.67 20.61
C PRO A 241 7.15 0.91 20.00
N LYS A 242 7.68 -0.05 19.23
CA LYS A 242 9.04 0.01 18.65
C LYS A 242 9.02 0.37 17.16
N LEU A 243 7.87 0.31 16.50
CA LEU A 243 7.70 0.64 15.09
C LEU A 243 7.57 2.15 14.90
N ASP A 244 8.08 2.67 13.79
CA ASP A 244 7.80 4.05 13.39
C ASP A 244 6.31 4.17 12.97
N HIS A 245 5.57 5.13 13.51
CA HIS A 245 4.11 5.23 13.32
C HIS A 245 3.67 6.06 12.11
N ASN A 246 4.60 6.73 11.44
CA ASN A 246 4.32 7.57 10.27
C ASN A 246 4.36 6.79 8.94
N ILE A 247 3.93 5.53 9.00
CA ILE A 247 3.82 4.62 7.85
C ILE A 247 2.34 4.47 7.51
N LEU A 248 1.99 4.57 6.22
CA LEU A 248 0.64 4.28 5.74
C LEU A 248 0.46 2.76 5.62
N VAL A 249 -0.49 2.20 6.35
CA VAL A 249 -0.73 0.74 6.34
C VAL A 249 -1.87 0.39 5.40
N MET A 250 -1.59 -0.42 4.39
CA MET A 250 -2.58 -1.10 3.56
C MET A 250 -3.03 -2.35 4.31
N TYR A 251 -4.21 -2.32 4.93
CA TYR A 251 -4.69 -3.40 5.80
C TYR A 251 -5.59 -4.34 5.02
N TRP A 252 -5.10 -5.52 4.65
CA TRP A 252 -5.83 -6.43 3.76
C TRP A 252 -6.52 -7.58 4.50
N SER A 253 -5.87 -8.12 5.54
CA SER A 253 -6.35 -9.29 6.27
C SER A 253 -5.75 -9.37 7.67
N TYR A 254 -6.53 -9.83 8.64
CA TYR A 254 -6.05 -10.05 10.01
C TYR A 254 -5.17 -11.29 10.11
N ASP A 255 -5.52 -12.36 9.40
CA ASP A 255 -4.89 -13.68 9.50
C ASP A 255 -4.19 -14.13 8.21
N GLY A 256 -4.13 -13.26 7.21
CA GLY A 256 -3.56 -13.58 5.91
C GLY A 256 -4.42 -14.53 5.08
N GLN A 257 -5.71 -14.71 5.40
CA GLN A 257 -6.63 -15.57 4.65
C GLN A 257 -6.16 -17.04 4.53
N THR A 258 -5.35 -17.49 5.50
CA THR A 258 -4.94 -18.90 5.58
C THR A 258 -6.13 -19.80 5.91
N SER A 259 -6.17 -21.00 5.33
CA SER A 259 -7.22 -21.98 5.64
C SER A 259 -6.90 -22.84 6.86
N ASN A 260 -5.72 -22.69 7.48
CA ASN A 260 -5.31 -23.49 8.63
C ASN A 260 -5.79 -22.86 9.95
N PRO A 261 -6.72 -23.49 10.68
CA PRO A 261 -7.29 -22.91 11.91
C PRO A 261 -6.26 -22.59 13.00
N LYS A 262 -5.19 -23.39 13.10
CA LYS A 262 -4.12 -23.14 14.09
C LYS A 262 -3.35 -21.85 13.75
N VAL A 263 -3.08 -21.64 12.46
CA VAL A 263 -2.39 -20.43 11.98
C VAL A 263 -3.32 -19.22 12.11
N ILE A 264 -4.62 -19.35 11.81
CA ILE A 264 -5.61 -18.29 12.03
C ILE A 264 -5.62 -17.83 13.49
N ALA A 265 -5.83 -18.77 14.42
CA ALA A 265 -5.90 -18.47 15.85
C ALA A 265 -4.61 -17.80 16.34
N GLN A 266 -3.47 -18.25 15.82
CA GLN A 266 -2.18 -17.69 16.15
C GLN A 266 -1.98 -16.28 15.59
N HIS A 267 -2.24 -16.05 14.31
CA HIS A 267 -2.11 -14.73 13.68
C HIS A 267 -2.99 -13.72 14.40
N ARG A 268 -4.25 -14.06 14.68
CA ARG A 268 -5.19 -13.19 15.40
C ARG A 268 -4.79 -12.95 16.87
N LYS A 269 -3.96 -13.81 17.46
CA LYS A 269 -3.39 -13.58 18.79
C LYS A 269 -2.28 -12.53 18.78
N ILE A 270 -1.47 -12.46 17.72
CA ILE A 270 -0.20 -11.71 17.72
C ILE A 270 -0.18 -10.47 16.81
N ARG A 271 -0.89 -10.49 15.68
CA ARG A 271 -0.94 -9.37 14.73
C ARG A 271 -1.80 -8.25 15.29
N ALA A 272 -1.46 -7.01 15.01
CA ALA A 272 -2.28 -5.87 15.39
C ALA A 272 -3.53 -5.79 14.50
N THR A 273 -4.68 -5.52 15.11
CA THR A 273 -5.91 -5.19 14.39
C THR A 273 -5.81 -3.82 13.72
N LEU A 274 -6.68 -3.54 12.75
CA LEU A 274 -6.74 -2.20 12.16
C LEU A 274 -7.04 -1.11 13.22
N PRO A 275 -8.04 -1.26 14.13
CA PRO A 275 -8.25 -0.32 15.22
C PRO A 275 -7.04 -0.17 16.16
N GLU A 276 -6.32 -1.24 16.50
CA GLU A 276 -5.11 -1.17 17.33
C GLU A 276 -4.00 -0.36 16.65
N LEU A 277 -3.83 -0.50 15.33
CA LEU A 277 -2.89 0.32 14.56
C LEU A 277 -3.27 1.81 14.57
N ASN A 278 -4.56 2.11 14.41
CA ASN A 278 -5.05 3.49 14.50
C ASN A 278 -4.90 4.06 15.91
N ALA A 279 -5.16 3.28 16.95
CA ALA A 279 -4.95 3.68 18.34
C ALA A 279 -3.46 3.97 18.63
N ALA A 280 -2.55 3.21 18.00
CA ALA A 280 -1.12 3.47 18.03
C ALA A 280 -0.68 4.69 17.19
N GLY A 281 -1.60 5.36 16.48
CA GLY A 281 -1.33 6.59 15.73
C GLY A 281 -1.05 6.42 14.24
N MET A 282 -1.01 5.18 13.73
CA MET A 282 -0.77 4.90 12.31
C MET A 282 -2.01 5.22 11.47
N GLN A 283 -1.78 5.69 10.24
CA GLN A 283 -2.83 5.83 9.23
C GLN A 283 -3.03 4.49 8.51
N THR A 284 -4.28 4.14 8.23
CA THR A 284 -4.64 2.90 7.54
C THR A 284 -5.52 3.17 6.32
N ILE A 285 -5.36 2.32 5.31
CA ILE A 285 -6.29 2.11 4.21
C ILE A 285 -6.88 0.72 4.39
N ASN A 286 -8.20 0.63 4.44
CA ASN A 286 -8.89 -0.65 4.44
C ASN A 286 -8.85 -1.29 3.05
N ALA A 287 -8.07 -2.35 2.90
CA ALA A 287 -7.93 -3.15 1.68
C ALA A 287 -8.54 -4.55 1.86
N ASN A 288 -9.61 -4.67 2.65
CA ASN A 288 -10.31 -5.91 2.99
C ASN A 288 -10.41 -6.88 1.81
N SER A 289 -9.69 -7.99 1.90
CA SER A 289 -9.53 -8.92 0.79
C SER A 289 -10.81 -9.59 0.32
N TYR A 290 -11.81 -9.75 1.19
CA TYR A 290 -13.06 -10.40 0.82
C TYR A 290 -13.87 -9.55 -0.16
N TYR A 291 -14.02 -8.26 0.17
CA TYR A 291 -14.85 -7.34 -0.61
C TYR A 291 -14.07 -6.61 -1.69
N LEU A 292 -12.76 -6.39 -1.49
CA LEU A 292 -11.98 -5.47 -2.31
C LEU A 292 -10.94 -6.14 -3.19
N TYR A 293 -10.77 -7.48 -3.15
CA TYR A 293 -9.85 -8.16 -4.07
C TYR A 293 -10.58 -8.76 -5.28
N VAL A 294 -10.14 -8.36 -6.47
CA VAL A 294 -10.57 -8.91 -7.74
C VAL A 294 -9.50 -9.85 -8.27
N MET A 295 -9.74 -11.16 -8.13
CA MET A 295 -8.85 -12.20 -8.61
C MET A 295 -9.13 -12.50 -10.09
N THR A 296 -8.14 -12.31 -10.97
CA THR A 296 -8.36 -12.45 -12.43
C THR A 296 -8.23 -13.89 -12.95
N LYS A 297 -8.29 -14.89 -12.07
CA LYS A 297 -8.21 -16.32 -12.42
C LYS A 297 -9.45 -16.75 -13.19
N ALA A 298 -9.30 -17.46 -14.32
CA ALA A 298 -10.43 -17.87 -15.18
C ALA A 298 -11.57 -18.61 -14.47
N ALA A 299 -11.25 -19.42 -13.45
CA ALA A 299 -12.24 -20.16 -12.69
C ALA A 299 -13.21 -19.23 -11.94
N THR A 300 -12.73 -18.09 -11.45
CA THR A 300 -13.48 -17.16 -10.60
C THR A 300 -13.86 -15.87 -11.33
N PHE A 301 -13.13 -15.44 -12.35
CA PHE A 301 -13.34 -14.17 -13.05
C PHE A 301 -14.39 -14.23 -14.17
N LYS A 302 -15.54 -14.80 -13.82
CA LYS A 302 -16.72 -14.95 -14.68
C LYS A 302 -17.66 -13.74 -14.53
N ALA A 303 -18.45 -13.45 -15.57
CA ALA A 303 -19.39 -12.32 -15.53
C ALA A 303 -20.43 -12.46 -14.40
N SER A 304 -20.91 -13.67 -14.13
CA SER A 304 -21.80 -13.98 -13.01
C SER A 304 -21.19 -13.63 -11.65
N ASN A 305 -19.91 -13.96 -11.46
CA ASN A 305 -19.21 -13.69 -10.20
C ASN A 305 -18.95 -12.19 -10.04
N VAL A 306 -18.58 -11.49 -11.12
CA VAL A 306 -18.46 -10.01 -11.09
C VAL A 306 -19.79 -9.35 -10.74
N ALA A 307 -20.91 -9.85 -11.27
CA ALA A 307 -22.23 -9.35 -10.93
C ALA A 307 -22.57 -9.60 -9.44
N TYR A 308 -22.26 -10.80 -8.92
CA TYR A 308 -22.40 -11.12 -7.51
C TYR A 308 -21.56 -10.20 -6.61
N TRP A 309 -20.25 -10.07 -6.89
CA TRP A 309 -19.34 -9.22 -6.10
C TRP A 309 -19.81 -7.77 -6.02
N LYS A 310 -20.34 -7.21 -7.12
CA LYS A 310 -20.93 -5.86 -7.09
C LYS A 310 -22.09 -5.76 -6.11
N LYS A 311 -23.04 -6.71 -6.18
CA LYS A 311 -24.22 -6.72 -5.31
C LYS A 311 -23.81 -6.90 -3.85
N ASP A 312 -22.87 -7.80 -3.61
CA ASP A 312 -22.35 -8.10 -2.28
C ASP A 312 -21.63 -6.88 -1.67
N LEU A 313 -20.76 -6.22 -2.44
CA LEU A 313 -20.08 -4.98 -2.03
C LEU A 313 -21.06 -3.87 -1.64
N VAL A 314 -22.12 -3.66 -2.42
CA VAL A 314 -23.10 -2.59 -2.16
C VAL A 314 -23.98 -2.92 -0.96
N ASN A 315 -24.37 -4.18 -0.80
CA ASN A 315 -25.37 -4.57 0.20
C ASN A 315 -24.76 -4.90 1.57
N ASN A 316 -23.52 -5.38 1.61
CA ASN A 316 -22.97 -6.04 2.80
C ASN A 316 -21.65 -5.42 3.29
N TRP A 317 -21.12 -4.39 2.65
CA TRP A 317 -19.85 -3.78 3.04
C TRP A 317 -19.91 -2.27 3.22
N GLN A 318 -19.17 -1.79 4.23
CA GLN A 318 -18.88 -0.39 4.51
C GLN A 318 -17.38 -0.25 4.78
N SER A 319 -16.81 0.93 4.54
CA SER A 319 -15.36 1.18 4.60
C SER A 319 -14.73 1.02 5.97
N ASN A 320 -15.54 0.99 7.04
CA ASN A 320 -15.11 0.69 8.40
C ASN A 320 -15.11 -0.83 8.73
N VAL A 321 -15.64 -1.69 7.86
CA VAL A 321 -15.61 -3.16 8.00
C VAL A 321 -14.28 -3.70 7.46
N TRP A 322 -13.36 -4.02 8.36
CA TRP A 322 -11.99 -4.42 8.04
C TRP A 322 -11.69 -5.91 8.27
N ASP A 323 -12.43 -6.58 9.16
CA ASP A 323 -12.36 -8.02 9.36
C ASP A 323 -13.60 -8.71 8.80
N VAL A 324 -13.38 -9.79 8.06
CA VAL A 324 -14.44 -10.59 7.43
C VAL A 324 -15.21 -11.39 8.48
N THR A 325 -14.56 -11.74 9.59
CA THR A 325 -15.16 -12.59 10.63
C THR A 325 -15.75 -11.81 11.80
N ASN A 326 -15.47 -10.51 11.90
CA ASN A 326 -15.90 -9.66 13.00
C ASN A 326 -16.47 -8.33 12.48
N HIS A 327 -17.77 -8.17 12.65
CA HIS A 327 -18.52 -6.97 12.25
C HIS A 327 -18.85 -6.04 13.41
N LYS A 328 -18.34 -6.31 14.62
CA LYS A 328 -18.58 -5.49 15.82
C LYS A 328 -17.49 -4.45 16.03
N ASP A 329 -16.23 -4.82 15.85
CA ASP A 329 -15.08 -3.95 16.09
C ASP A 329 -14.75 -3.08 14.88
N LEU A 330 -15.65 -2.18 14.47
CA LEU A 330 -15.48 -1.36 13.27
C LEU A 330 -14.31 -0.36 13.37
N ALA A 331 -13.67 -0.08 12.23
CA ALA A 331 -12.59 0.88 12.10
C ALA A 331 -13.10 2.33 11.98
N THR A 332 -13.57 2.90 13.09
CA THR A 332 -14.22 4.23 13.15
C THR A 332 -13.24 5.40 13.30
N SER A 333 -11.97 5.14 13.60
CA SER A 333 -10.95 6.19 13.77
C SER A 333 -10.83 7.08 12.53
N SER A 334 -10.58 8.37 12.73
CA SER A 334 -10.23 9.31 11.66
C SER A 334 -8.91 8.93 10.96
N ARG A 335 -8.09 8.08 11.59
CA ARG A 335 -6.84 7.54 11.02
C ARG A 335 -7.06 6.37 10.07
N ASN A 336 -8.23 5.74 10.06
CA ASN A 336 -8.65 4.91 8.93
C ASN A 336 -9.05 5.84 7.79
N ILE A 337 -8.11 6.25 6.95
CA ILE A 337 -8.32 7.38 6.04
C ILE A 337 -9.08 7.00 4.78
N GLY A 338 -9.31 5.70 4.50
CA GLY A 338 -9.94 5.30 3.26
C GLY A 338 -9.93 3.80 2.99
N SER A 339 -10.19 3.44 1.73
CA SER A 339 -10.14 2.05 1.26
C SER A 339 -9.41 1.93 -0.08
N ALA A 340 -9.05 0.70 -0.46
CA ALA A 340 -8.49 0.45 -1.78
C ALA A 340 -8.96 -0.89 -2.35
N ILE A 341 -9.37 -0.86 -3.62
CA ILE A 341 -9.67 -2.06 -4.40
C ILE A 341 -8.40 -2.61 -5.03
N SER A 342 -8.21 -3.92 -5.00
CA SER A 342 -7.04 -4.60 -5.57
C SER A 342 -7.43 -5.46 -6.77
N ILE A 343 -6.62 -5.44 -7.83
CA ILE A 343 -6.75 -6.35 -8.98
C ILE A 343 -5.51 -7.23 -9.02
N TRP A 344 -5.66 -8.51 -8.65
CA TRP A 344 -4.57 -9.48 -8.57
C TRP A 344 -4.57 -10.46 -9.73
N GLY A 345 -3.39 -10.64 -10.34
CA GLY A 345 -3.14 -11.41 -11.54
C GLY A 345 -2.86 -12.90 -11.33
N ASP A 346 -3.34 -13.50 -10.24
CA ASP A 346 -2.91 -14.83 -9.80
C ASP A 346 -3.33 -15.98 -10.73
N GLY A 347 -2.47 -17.00 -10.75
CA GLY A 347 -2.68 -18.24 -11.48
C GLY A 347 -2.28 -18.17 -12.96
N ARG A 348 -2.79 -19.13 -13.74
CA ARG A 348 -2.51 -19.18 -15.19
C ARG A 348 -3.19 -18.01 -15.88
N LYS A 349 -2.44 -17.29 -16.72
CA LYS A 349 -2.94 -16.16 -17.51
C LYS A 349 -3.89 -16.66 -18.58
N SER A 350 -5.17 -16.46 -18.34
CA SER A 350 -6.24 -16.82 -19.27
C SER A 350 -6.86 -15.63 -19.99
N TYR A 351 -6.55 -14.40 -19.55
CA TYR A 351 -7.08 -13.18 -20.13
C TYR A 351 -5.94 -12.25 -20.55
N THR A 352 -6.15 -11.57 -21.66
CA THR A 352 -5.33 -10.43 -22.07
C THR A 352 -5.56 -9.24 -21.13
N GLN A 353 -4.60 -8.30 -21.08
CA GLN A 353 -4.78 -7.07 -20.31
C GLN A 353 -6.05 -6.28 -20.72
N ALA A 354 -6.45 -6.34 -21.99
CA ALA A 354 -7.66 -5.66 -22.48
C ALA A 354 -8.94 -6.33 -21.95
N GLU A 355 -8.98 -7.66 -21.90
CA GLU A 355 -10.10 -8.40 -21.33
C GLU A 355 -10.22 -8.19 -19.84
N VAL A 356 -9.10 -8.14 -19.10
CA VAL A 356 -9.14 -7.83 -17.67
C VAL A 356 -9.72 -6.44 -17.44
N LEU A 357 -9.21 -5.41 -18.12
CA LEU A 357 -9.75 -4.04 -18.02
C LEU A 357 -11.24 -3.95 -18.38
N LYS A 358 -11.71 -4.73 -19.37
CA LYS A 358 -13.12 -4.77 -19.76
C LYS A 358 -13.97 -5.40 -18.65
N ARG A 359 -13.51 -6.53 -18.09
CA ARG A 359 -14.25 -7.32 -17.10
C ARG A 359 -14.25 -6.70 -15.70
N THR A 360 -13.19 -5.98 -15.30
CA THR A 360 -13.13 -5.31 -13.99
C THR A 360 -13.90 -3.98 -13.96
N ARG A 361 -14.09 -3.33 -15.11
CA ARG A 361 -14.72 -2.00 -15.20
C ARG A 361 -16.05 -1.87 -14.43
N PRO A 362 -17.03 -2.80 -14.56
CA PRO A 362 -18.30 -2.65 -13.85
C PRO A 362 -18.14 -2.67 -12.32
N PHE A 363 -17.19 -3.47 -11.82
CA PHE A 363 -16.92 -3.56 -10.40
C PHE A 363 -16.17 -2.31 -9.89
N LEU A 364 -15.18 -1.82 -10.64
CA LEU A 364 -14.51 -0.54 -10.35
C LEU A 364 -15.51 0.63 -10.29
N GLN A 365 -16.42 0.72 -11.26
CA GLN A 365 -17.47 1.75 -11.27
C GLN A 365 -18.37 1.67 -10.03
N THR A 366 -18.66 0.46 -9.56
CA THR A 366 -19.47 0.26 -8.33
C THR A 366 -18.69 0.70 -7.10
N TYR A 367 -17.44 0.25 -6.96
CA TYR A 367 -16.56 0.61 -5.84
C TYR A 367 -16.35 2.13 -5.72
N PHE A 368 -16.14 2.83 -6.83
CA PHE A 368 -15.97 4.28 -6.83
C PHE A 368 -17.28 5.07 -6.73
N SER A 369 -18.44 4.41 -6.82
CA SER A 369 -19.73 5.09 -6.67
C SER A 369 -19.99 5.58 -5.24
N ALA A 370 -20.96 6.47 -5.09
CA ALA A 370 -21.42 6.97 -3.79
C ALA A 370 -22.15 5.93 -2.93
N GLN A 371 -22.56 4.79 -3.52
CA GLN A 371 -23.24 3.70 -2.81
C GLN A 371 -22.30 2.91 -1.90
N VAL A 372 -21.01 2.96 -2.19
CA VAL A 372 -19.97 2.28 -1.40
C VAL A 372 -19.30 3.36 -0.54
N GLN A 373 -19.62 3.41 0.75
CA GLN A 373 -19.14 4.44 1.68
C GLN A 373 -18.07 3.91 2.62
#